data_AF-A0A6I9QW99-F1
#
_entry.id   AF-A0A6I9QW99-F1
#
_cell.length_a   1.000
_cell.length_b   1.000
_cell.length_c   1.000
_cell.angle_alpha   90.00
_cell.angle_beta   90.00
_cell.angle_gamma   90.00
#
_symmetry.space_group_name_H-M   'P 1'
#
loop_
_entity.id
_entity.type
_entity.pdbx_description
1 polymer ?
#
loop_
_entity_poly.entity_id
_entity_poly.type
_entity_poly.pdbx_seq_one_letter_code
_entity_poly.pdbx_strand_id
1 'polypeptide(L)'
;MEKAASMLASFLGGGGSPEPPTATVSSIFIYPIKSCRGISVPHAPITSTGFRWDRQWMVVNSNGRAYTQRGEPKLALVEVEVPADSFNEDWEPTENSYLVIRAPGMDTLKVPLNRKCAVTHGISVWEWSGAAFDEGSEASEWFSNYLGKPSRLVRFNATSEIRAVDPKYAQGHKTMFSDQYPFLLISQVPTINQENGIAGVEPTETLMKFRSDHALHLKGKPQGKVYFGQNLVCRESLSAQGKGKIVKVGDPVYVLEEVSSSADAAI
;
A
#
# COMPACT_ATOMS: atom_id res chain seq x y z
N MET A 1 0.49 -16.11 25.15
CA MET A 1 -0.66 -16.67 24.40
C MET A 1 -1.28 -15.53 23.61
N GLU A 2 -0.71 -15.24 22.45
CA GLU A 2 -1.21 -14.20 21.55
C GLU A 2 -2.39 -14.78 20.77
N LYS A 3 -3.60 -14.29 21.06
CA LYS A 3 -4.76 -14.52 20.21
C LYS A 3 -4.66 -13.52 19.05
N ALA A 4 -4.22 -13.98 17.88
CA ALA A 4 -4.35 -13.23 16.66
C ALA A 4 -5.81 -13.40 16.17
N ALA A 5 -6.68 -12.44 16.50
CA ALA A 5 -8.01 -12.38 15.90
C ALA A 5 -7.85 -11.92 14.45
N SER A 6 -8.38 -12.67 13.48
CA SER A 6 -8.47 -12.25 12.07
C SER A 6 -9.78 -11.52 11.84
N MET A 7 -9.72 -10.23 11.46
CA MET A 7 -10.92 -9.48 11.08
C MET A 7 -11.24 -9.66 9.60
N LEU A 8 -12.31 -10.40 9.31
CA LEU A 8 -12.99 -10.40 8.02
C LEU A 8 -13.98 -9.24 7.97
N ALA A 9 -13.73 -8.23 7.14
CA ALA A 9 -14.65 -7.13 6.88
C ALA A 9 -15.36 -7.32 5.54
N SER A 10 -16.69 -7.43 5.54
CA SER A 10 -17.51 -7.21 4.35
C SER A 10 -18.32 -5.92 4.48
N PHE A 11 -18.54 -5.28 3.34
CA PHE A 11 -19.36 -4.08 3.24
C PHE A 11 -20.81 -4.48 2.85
N LEU A 12 -21.61 -4.70 3.89
CA LEU A 12 -23.08 -4.54 4.03
C LEU A 12 -24.10 -5.53 3.40
N GLY A 13 -25.10 -5.90 4.21
CA GLY A 13 -26.53 -5.84 3.81
C GLY A 13 -27.40 -7.09 4.04
N GLY A 14 -28.00 -7.24 5.24
CA GLY A 14 -29.01 -8.28 5.46
C GLY A 14 -29.83 -8.14 6.76
N GLY A 15 -31.03 -7.55 6.67
CA GLY A 15 -32.28 -8.02 7.31
C GLY A 15 -32.43 -8.23 8.82
N GLY A 16 -31.45 -7.94 9.66
CA GLY A 16 -31.57 -7.93 11.13
C GLY A 16 -31.18 -6.57 11.68
N SER A 17 -31.67 -6.18 12.87
CA SER A 17 -31.24 -4.96 13.55
C SER A 17 -29.71 -4.88 13.53
N PRO A 18 -29.08 -3.85 12.93
CA PRO A 18 -27.66 -3.89 12.65
C PRO A 18 -26.92 -3.86 13.98
N GLU A 19 -26.10 -4.88 14.23
CA GLU A 19 -25.11 -4.78 15.30
C GLU A 19 -24.28 -3.51 15.08
N PRO A 20 -23.93 -2.78 16.16
CA PRO A 20 -23.13 -1.58 16.02
C PRO A 20 -21.80 -1.92 15.34
N PRO A 21 -21.28 -1.05 14.45
CA PRO A 21 -20.03 -1.31 13.76
C PRO A 21 -18.90 -1.53 14.77
N THR A 22 -18.05 -2.52 14.47
CA THR A 22 -16.91 -2.87 15.31
C THR A 22 -15.84 -1.78 15.28
N ALA A 23 -15.67 -1.14 14.13
CA ALA A 23 -14.76 -0.02 13.94
C ALA A 23 -15.24 0.92 12.83
N THR A 24 -14.48 1.98 12.57
CA THR A 24 -14.71 2.94 11.48
C THR A 24 -13.39 3.21 10.79
N VAL A 25 -13.39 3.35 9.46
CA VAL A 25 -12.20 3.71 8.69
C VAL A 25 -11.78 5.13 9.06
N SER A 26 -10.67 5.27 9.78
CA SER A 26 -10.17 6.58 10.22
C SER A 26 -9.34 7.30 9.15
N SER A 27 -8.61 6.53 8.35
CA SER A 27 -7.68 7.05 7.34
C SER A 27 -7.36 5.97 6.33
N ILE A 28 -7.07 6.37 5.10
CA ILE A 28 -6.62 5.49 4.01
C ILE A 28 -5.30 6.04 3.51
N PHE A 29 -4.30 5.16 3.40
CA PHE A 29 -2.98 5.50 2.89
C PHE A 29 -2.61 4.64 1.70
N ILE A 30 -2.17 5.28 0.63
CA ILE A 30 -1.67 4.63 -0.59
C ILE A 30 -0.19 4.92 -0.69
N TYR A 31 0.61 3.95 -1.08
CA TYR A 31 2.05 4.11 -1.26
C TYR A 31 2.41 3.74 -2.69
N PRO A 32 2.32 4.70 -3.64
CA PRO A 32 2.45 4.35 -5.04
C PRO A 32 3.80 3.73 -5.38
N ILE A 33 4.87 4.31 -4.85
CA ILE A 33 6.23 3.78 -4.96
C ILE A 33 6.57 3.05 -3.66
N LYS A 34 6.94 1.77 -3.78
CA LYS A 34 7.45 0.97 -2.66
C LYS A 34 8.56 1.72 -1.94
N SER A 35 8.47 1.75 -0.61
CA SER A 35 9.45 2.40 0.27
C SER A 35 9.46 3.93 0.23
N CYS A 36 8.62 4.58 -0.58
CA CYS A 36 8.49 6.04 -0.56
C CYS A 36 7.38 6.49 0.39
N ARG A 37 7.21 7.81 0.55
CA ARG A 37 6.15 8.36 1.39
C ARG A 37 4.78 8.00 0.84
N GLY A 38 3.86 7.66 1.73
CA GLY A 38 2.46 7.39 1.37
C GLY A 38 1.63 8.67 1.28
N ILE A 39 0.57 8.63 0.50
CA ILE A 39 -0.45 9.67 0.38
C ILE A 39 -1.69 9.29 1.18
N SER A 40 -2.27 10.26 1.89
CA SER A 40 -3.55 10.09 2.55
C SER A 40 -4.68 10.46 1.59
N VAL A 41 -5.69 9.60 1.49
CA VAL A 41 -6.82 9.80 0.57
C VAL A 41 -8.15 9.65 1.30
N PRO A 42 -9.20 10.39 0.90
CA PRO A 42 -10.52 10.27 1.51
C PRO A 42 -11.25 8.98 1.09
N HIS A 43 -10.85 8.38 -0.02
CA HIS A 43 -11.40 7.14 -0.54
C HIS A 43 -10.42 6.45 -1.48
N ALA A 44 -10.57 5.14 -1.67
CA ALA A 44 -9.74 4.35 -2.59
C ALA A 44 -10.52 3.17 -3.20
N PRO A 45 -10.46 2.97 -4.53
CA PRO A 45 -10.98 1.77 -5.17
C PRO A 45 -10.18 0.53 -4.75
N ILE A 46 -10.90 -0.55 -4.45
CA ILE A 46 -10.34 -1.88 -4.23
C ILE A 46 -10.12 -2.55 -5.58
N THR A 47 -8.93 -3.09 -5.77
CA THR A 47 -8.55 -3.92 -6.92
C THR A 47 -8.16 -5.32 -6.44
N SER A 48 -8.01 -6.27 -7.38
CA SER A 48 -7.53 -7.62 -7.09
C SER A 48 -6.10 -7.69 -6.52
N THR A 49 -5.34 -6.59 -6.57
CA THR A 49 -3.96 -6.48 -6.09
C THR A 49 -3.77 -5.55 -4.90
N GLY A 50 -4.85 -4.95 -4.38
CA GLY A 50 -4.79 -3.93 -3.31
C GLY A 50 -5.60 -2.70 -3.67
N PHE A 51 -5.37 -1.58 -2.98
CA PHE A 51 -5.95 -0.32 -3.42
C PHE A 51 -5.38 0.13 -4.76
N ARG A 52 -6.17 0.88 -5.54
CA ARG A 52 -5.67 1.52 -6.75
C ARG A 52 -4.41 2.34 -6.43
N TRP A 53 -3.42 2.24 -7.33
CA TRP A 53 -2.09 2.84 -7.22
C TRP A 53 -1.17 2.27 -6.15
N ASP A 54 -1.62 1.37 -5.28
CA ASP A 54 -0.78 0.91 -4.18
C ASP A 54 0.36 -0.01 -4.65
N ARG A 55 1.61 0.38 -4.32
CA ARG A 55 2.86 -0.35 -4.62
C ARG A 55 2.97 -0.83 -6.07
N GLN A 56 2.52 -0.01 -7.02
CA GLN A 56 2.69 -0.32 -8.44
C GLN A 56 4.11 -0.02 -8.92
N TRP A 57 4.82 0.89 -8.25
CA TRP A 57 6.19 1.27 -8.58
C TRP A 57 7.19 0.82 -7.52
N MET A 58 8.45 0.69 -7.91
CA MET A 58 9.57 0.37 -7.04
C MET A 58 10.86 0.97 -7.58
N VAL A 59 11.75 1.40 -6.69
CA VAL A 59 13.11 1.80 -7.06
C VAL A 59 14.02 0.58 -6.94
N VAL A 60 14.85 0.33 -7.96
CA VAL A 60 15.79 -0.79 -8.01
C VAL A 60 17.22 -0.32 -8.26
N ASN A 61 18.19 -1.11 -7.82
CA ASN A 61 19.59 -0.89 -8.12
C ASN A 61 19.99 -1.38 -9.52
N SER A 62 21.27 -1.25 -9.87
CA SER A 62 21.85 -1.71 -11.15
C SER A 62 21.62 -3.21 -11.44
N ASN A 63 21.47 -4.03 -10.39
CA ASN A 63 21.25 -5.47 -10.49
C ASN A 63 19.75 -5.84 -10.49
N GLY A 64 18.85 -4.86 -10.56
CA GLY A 64 17.40 -5.08 -10.56
C GLY A 64 16.81 -5.41 -9.17
N ARG A 65 17.59 -5.31 -8.09
CA ARG A 65 17.11 -5.57 -6.73
C ARG A 65 16.45 -4.33 -6.14
N ALA A 66 15.29 -4.53 -5.50
CA ALA A 66 14.56 -3.49 -4.79
C ALA A 66 15.41 -2.73 -3.76
N TYR A 67 15.33 -1.40 -3.78
CA TYR A 67 15.67 -0.61 -2.61
C TYR A 67 14.52 -0.64 -1.61
N THR A 68 14.86 -0.78 -0.33
CA THR A 68 13.90 -0.76 0.77
C THR A 68 14.25 0.37 1.74
N GLN A 69 13.27 0.90 2.48
CA GLN A 69 13.56 1.94 3.48
C GLN A 69 14.61 1.48 4.53
N ARG A 70 14.72 0.18 4.80
CA ARG A 70 15.76 -0.37 5.70
C ARG A 70 17.18 -0.15 5.17
N GLY A 71 17.36 -0.26 3.85
CA GLY A 71 18.65 -0.01 3.19
C GLY A 71 18.84 1.45 2.81
N GLU A 72 17.75 2.13 2.43
CA GLU A 72 17.73 3.51 1.95
C GLU A 72 16.66 4.34 2.68
N PRO A 73 16.91 4.77 3.94
CA PRO A 73 15.91 5.50 4.73
C PRO A 73 15.47 6.83 4.10
N LYS A 74 16.34 7.43 3.27
CA LYS A 74 16.03 8.63 2.48
C LYS A 74 14.80 8.46 1.58
N LEU A 75 14.46 7.24 1.16
CA LEU A 75 13.23 7.00 0.39
C LEU A 75 11.97 7.46 1.13
N ALA A 76 11.96 7.46 2.47
CA ALA A 76 10.83 7.98 3.26
C ALA A 76 10.56 9.48 3.05
N LEU A 77 11.55 10.23 2.53
CA LEU A 77 11.45 11.65 2.21
C LEU A 77 11.03 11.92 0.77
N VAL A 78 10.89 10.87 -0.04
CA VAL A 78 10.38 10.98 -1.41
C VAL A 78 8.86 11.11 -1.34
N GLU A 79 8.39 12.30 -1.60
CA GLU A 79 6.97 12.64 -1.72
C GLU A 79 6.46 12.23 -3.09
N VAL A 80 5.24 11.71 -3.11
CA VAL A 80 4.59 11.16 -4.30
C VAL A 80 3.19 11.73 -4.38
N GLU A 81 2.76 12.13 -5.56
CA GLU A 81 1.39 12.57 -5.84
C GLU A 81 0.88 11.87 -7.10
N VAL A 82 -0.40 11.53 -7.10
CA VAL A 82 -1.16 11.06 -8.28
C VAL A 82 -2.35 11.99 -8.48
N PRO A 83 -2.95 12.05 -9.69
CA PRO A 83 -4.11 12.91 -9.94
C PRO A 83 -5.24 12.61 -8.95
N ALA A 84 -5.83 13.62 -8.33
CA ALA A 84 -6.80 13.43 -7.25
C ALA A 84 -8.07 12.69 -7.71
N ASP A 85 -8.48 12.93 -8.96
CA ASP A 85 -9.59 12.26 -9.64
C ASP A 85 -9.27 10.82 -10.06
N SER A 86 -8.00 10.39 -9.98
CA SER A 86 -7.60 9.03 -10.31
C SER A 86 -8.12 7.95 -9.36
N PHE A 87 -8.72 8.35 -8.24
CA PHE A 87 -9.42 7.43 -7.32
C PHE A 87 -10.90 7.23 -7.67
N ASN A 88 -11.41 7.86 -8.72
CA ASN A 88 -12.74 7.57 -9.25
C ASN A 88 -12.73 6.24 -10.03
N GLU A 89 -13.84 5.50 -10.00
CA GLU A 89 -13.98 4.18 -10.65
C GLU A 89 -13.64 4.21 -12.13
N ASP A 90 -14.20 5.16 -12.88
CA ASP A 90 -14.10 5.23 -14.34
C ASP A 90 -12.93 6.12 -14.82
N TRP A 91 -12.00 6.47 -13.94
CA TRP A 91 -10.87 7.32 -14.32
C TRP A 91 -9.84 6.56 -15.15
N GLU A 92 -9.43 7.15 -16.27
CA GLU A 92 -8.34 6.68 -17.12
C GLU A 92 -7.28 7.78 -17.28
N PRO A 93 -5.99 7.41 -17.39
CA PRO A 93 -4.93 8.38 -17.53
C PRO A 93 -4.98 9.06 -18.90
N THR A 94 -4.84 10.38 -18.90
CA THR A 94 -4.72 11.23 -20.09
C THR A 94 -3.25 11.57 -20.36
N GLU A 95 -2.98 12.29 -21.44
CA GLU A 95 -1.63 12.81 -21.75
C GLU A 95 -1.06 13.74 -20.66
N ASN A 96 -1.95 14.35 -19.87
CA ASN A 96 -1.58 15.23 -18.76
C ASN A 96 -1.63 14.55 -17.39
N SER A 97 -1.78 13.22 -17.34
CA SER A 97 -1.81 12.45 -16.10
C SER A 97 -0.41 11.99 -15.72
N TYR A 98 0.11 12.48 -14.59
CA TYR A 98 1.46 12.20 -14.13
C TYR A 98 1.49 11.64 -12.71
N LEU A 99 2.42 10.73 -12.46
CA LEU A 99 2.96 10.49 -11.13
C LEU A 99 4.00 11.59 -10.87
N VAL A 100 3.74 12.44 -9.88
CA VAL A 100 4.62 13.55 -9.52
C VAL A 100 5.46 13.14 -8.32
N ILE A 101 6.78 13.33 -8.40
CA ILE A 101 7.74 12.89 -7.40
C ILE A 101 8.60 14.08 -6.97
N ARG A 102 8.77 14.24 -5.66
CA ARG A 102 9.57 15.31 -5.04
C ARG A 102 10.45 14.74 -3.94
N ALA A 103 11.60 15.36 -3.73
CA ALA A 103 12.44 15.06 -2.57
C ALA A 103 13.30 16.29 -2.21
N PRO A 104 13.82 16.37 -0.97
CA PRO A 104 14.68 17.47 -0.55
C PRO A 104 15.89 17.65 -1.48
N GLY A 105 16.09 18.87 -1.97
CA GLY A 105 17.22 19.22 -2.83
C GLY A 105 17.12 18.74 -4.28
N MET A 106 15.96 18.25 -4.72
CA MET A 106 15.73 17.76 -6.08
C MET A 106 14.65 18.58 -6.79
N ASP A 107 14.80 18.74 -8.10
CA ASP A 107 13.72 19.26 -8.94
C ASP A 107 12.53 18.28 -9.00
N THR A 108 11.38 18.78 -9.44
CA THR A 108 10.17 17.96 -9.58
C THR A 108 10.30 16.99 -10.73
N LEU A 109 10.11 15.69 -10.48
CA LEU A 109 10.00 14.69 -11.52
C LEU A 109 8.52 14.43 -11.85
N LYS A 110 8.19 14.36 -13.14
CA LYS A 110 6.86 13.98 -13.63
C LYS A 110 6.97 12.74 -14.52
N VAL A 111 6.44 11.61 -14.05
CA VAL A 111 6.41 10.35 -14.80
C VAL A 111 5.02 10.19 -15.43
N PRO A 112 4.87 10.18 -16.77
CA PRO A 112 3.54 10.08 -17.40
C PRO A 112 2.89 8.71 -17.15
N LEU A 113 1.63 8.70 -16.71
CA LEU A 113 0.91 7.47 -16.32
C LEU A 113 0.43 6.65 -17.52
N ASN A 114 0.27 7.26 -18.69
CA ASN A 114 -0.16 6.60 -19.93
C ASN A 114 1.01 6.23 -20.86
N ARG A 115 2.26 6.39 -20.40
CA ARG A 115 3.44 6.13 -21.22
C ARG A 115 3.56 4.64 -21.56
N LYS A 116 3.94 4.37 -22.82
CA LYS A 116 4.46 3.05 -23.21
C LYS A 116 5.90 2.93 -22.71
N CYS A 117 6.12 2.00 -21.79
CA CYS A 117 7.41 1.78 -21.15
C CYS A 117 8.08 0.53 -21.75
N ALA A 118 9.41 0.55 -21.80
CA ALA A 118 10.18 -0.64 -22.18
C ALA A 118 10.07 -1.70 -21.09
N VAL A 119 10.10 -2.98 -21.46
CA VAL A 119 10.15 -4.07 -20.49
C VAL A 119 11.60 -4.32 -20.09
N THR A 120 11.85 -4.46 -18.79
CA THR A 120 13.13 -4.84 -18.22
C THR A 120 12.97 -6.11 -17.39
N HIS A 121 13.91 -7.06 -17.55
CA HIS A 121 13.91 -8.35 -16.84
C HIS A 121 14.89 -8.35 -15.66
N GLY A 122 14.81 -9.39 -14.83
CA GLY A 122 15.70 -9.55 -13.68
C GLY A 122 15.37 -8.61 -12.52
N ILE A 123 14.12 -8.12 -12.47
CA ILE A 123 13.64 -7.31 -11.35
C ILE A 123 13.27 -8.24 -10.20
N SER A 124 13.73 -7.93 -9.00
CA SER A 124 13.49 -8.78 -7.83
C SER A 124 13.09 -7.98 -6.59
N VAL A 125 12.16 -8.58 -5.83
CA VAL A 125 11.75 -8.13 -4.50
C VAL A 125 11.47 -9.38 -3.66
N TRP A 126 12.22 -9.54 -2.56
CA TRP A 126 12.20 -10.78 -1.78
C TRP A 126 12.50 -12.00 -2.65
N GLU A 127 11.76 -13.09 -2.47
CA GLU A 127 11.87 -14.32 -3.26
C GLU A 127 11.27 -14.19 -4.67
N TRP A 128 10.60 -13.08 -4.99
CA TRP A 128 10.02 -12.88 -6.32
C TRP A 128 11.04 -12.28 -7.28
N SER A 129 11.06 -12.79 -8.51
CA SER A 129 11.75 -12.19 -9.65
C SER A 129 10.89 -12.26 -10.91
N GLY A 130 11.01 -11.26 -11.78
CA GLY A 130 10.25 -11.19 -13.03
C GLY A 130 10.61 -9.98 -13.89
N ALA A 131 9.69 -9.61 -14.79
CA ALA A 131 9.78 -8.39 -15.59
C ALA A 131 9.02 -7.21 -14.98
N ALA A 132 9.46 -6.01 -15.32
CA ALA A 132 8.77 -4.76 -15.00
C ALA A 132 8.86 -3.79 -16.18
N PHE A 133 8.06 -2.75 -16.15
CA PHE A 133 8.18 -1.60 -17.04
C PHE A 133 9.25 -0.65 -16.51
N ASP A 134 10.21 -0.26 -17.33
CA ASP A 134 11.22 0.76 -17.00
C ASP A 134 10.63 2.15 -17.28
N GLU A 135 10.58 3.02 -16.27
CA GLU A 135 9.99 4.37 -16.38
C GLU A 135 10.91 5.37 -17.10
N GLY A 136 12.11 4.93 -17.51
CA GLY A 136 12.98 5.64 -18.44
C GLY A 136 14.17 6.33 -17.78
N SER A 137 15.00 6.95 -18.63
CA SER A 137 16.26 7.56 -18.24
C SER A 137 16.10 8.73 -17.29
N GLU A 138 15.09 9.59 -17.49
CA GLU A 138 14.83 10.75 -16.64
C GLU A 138 14.54 10.33 -15.18
N ALA A 139 13.65 9.35 -15.00
CA ALA A 139 13.36 8.82 -13.66
C ALA A 139 14.58 8.12 -13.05
N SER A 140 15.36 7.40 -13.86
CA SER A 140 16.58 6.73 -13.43
C SER A 140 17.65 7.73 -12.98
N GLU A 141 17.86 8.80 -13.73
CA GLU A 141 18.80 9.87 -13.40
C GLU A 141 18.36 10.60 -12.12
N TRP A 142 17.07 10.93 -12.00
CA TRP A 142 16.54 11.59 -10.81
C TRP A 142 16.78 10.77 -9.53
N PHE A 143 16.42 9.48 -9.53
CA PHE A 143 16.65 8.63 -8.36
C PHE A 143 18.14 8.38 -8.11
N SER A 144 18.95 8.30 -9.18
CA SER A 144 20.39 8.12 -9.05
C SER A 144 21.06 9.32 -8.40
N ASN A 145 20.65 10.53 -8.78
CA ASN A 145 21.12 11.78 -8.19
C ASN A 145 20.69 11.90 -6.74
N TYR A 146 19.43 11.58 -6.43
CA TYR A 146 18.91 11.66 -5.06
C TYR A 146 19.58 10.66 -4.10
N LEU A 147 19.76 9.42 -4.54
CA LEU A 147 20.36 8.34 -3.73
C LEU A 147 21.89 8.30 -3.79
N GLY A 148 22.50 9.04 -4.71
CA GLY A 148 23.95 9.07 -4.94
C GLY A 148 24.53 7.78 -5.53
N LYS A 149 23.71 6.96 -6.20
CA LYS A 149 24.11 5.67 -6.77
C LYS A 149 23.15 5.18 -7.86
N PRO A 150 23.61 4.31 -8.78
CA PRO A 150 22.79 3.85 -9.90
C PRO A 150 21.45 3.25 -9.46
N SER A 151 20.37 3.91 -9.88
CA SER A 151 19.00 3.63 -9.47
C SER A 151 18.06 3.72 -10.67
N ARG A 152 17.03 2.88 -10.70
CA ARG A 152 15.97 2.93 -11.71
C ARG A 152 14.61 2.89 -11.06
N LEU A 153 13.65 3.61 -11.62
CA LEU A 153 12.23 3.48 -11.26
C LEU A 153 11.58 2.47 -12.21
N VAL A 154 10.92 1.46 -11.65
CA VAL A 154 10.19 0.45 -12.41
C VAL A 154 8.74 0.33 -11.96
N ARG A 155 7.86 -0.05 -12.87
CA ARG A 155 6.43 -0.32 -12.62
C ARG A 155 6.07 -1.77 -12.89
N PHE A 156 5.23 -2.34 -12.03
CA PHE A 156 4.86 -3.75 -12.11
C PHE A 156 4.20 -4.06 -13.46
N ASN A 157 4.67 -5.11 -14.14
CA ASN A 157 4.12 -5.52 -15.42
C ASN A 157 2.89 -6.44 -15.23
N ALA A 158 1.75 -5.85 -14.84
CA ALA A 158 0.52 -6.59 -14.60
C ALA A 158 -0.07 -7.28 -15.85
N THR A 159 0.48 -7.03 -17.04
CA THR A 159 0.03 -7.66 -18.30
C THR A 159 0.63 -9.05 -18.52
N SER A 160 1.84 -9.30 -18.01
CA SER A 160 2.53 -10.58 -18.18
C SER A 160 2.97 -11.23 -16.86
N GLU A 161 2.96 -10.50 -15.76
CA GLU A 161 3.44 -10.98 -14.46
C GLU A 161 2.30 -11.15 -13.46
N ILE A 162 2.42 -12.21 -12.66
CA ILE A 162 1.58 -12.46 -11.50
C ILE A 162 2.49 -12.72 -10.32
N ARG A 163 2.29 -11.98 -9.23
CA ARG A 163 2.94 -12.26 -7.95
C ARG A 163 1.88 -12.75 -6.97
N ALA A 164 1.81 -14.07 -6.82
CA ALA A 164 0.87 -14.71 -5.91
C ALA A 164 1.20 -14.37 -4.45
N VAL A 165 0.16 -14.19 -3.64
CA VAL A 165 0.29 -14.22 -2.18
C VAL A 165 0.57 -15.66 -1.76
N ASP A 166 1.28 -15.86 -0.64
CA ASP A 166 1.54 -17.21 -0.11
C ASP A 166 0.20 -17.95 0.08
N PRO A 167 -0.01 -19.09 -0.60
CA PRO A 167 -1.26 -19.83 -0.55
C PRO A 167 -1.67 -20.29 0.85
N LYS A 168 -0.72 -20.42 1.78
CA LYS A 168 -1.02 -20.75 3.19
C LYS A 168 -1.83 -19.68 3.90
N TYR A 169 -1.80 -18.44 3.40
CA TYR A 169 -2.48 -17.31 4.02
C TYR A 169 -3.67 -16.81 3.19
N ALA A 170 -3.54 -16.78 1.86
CA ALA A 170 -4.63 -16.36 1.00
C ALA A 170 -4.49 -16.96 -0.41
N GLN A 171 -5.06 -18.15 -0.59
CA GLN A 171 -5.06 -18.83 -1.87
C GLN A 171 -5.78 -18.00 -2.95
N GLY A 172 -5.23 -18.00 -4.17
CA GLY A 172 -5.83 -17.33 -5.34
C GLY A 172 -5.65 -15.80 -5.38
N HIS A 173 -5.02 -15.20 -4.37
CA HIS A 173 -4.80 -13.77 -4.30
C HIS A 173 -3.42 -13.37 -4.88
N LYS A 174 -3.33 -12.14 -5.35
CA LYS A 174 -2.12 -11.59 -5.99
C LYS A 174 -1.80 -10.20 -5.46
N THR A 175 -0.54 -9.81 -5.57
CA THR A 175 -0.05 -8.48 -5.17
C THR A 175 0.86 -7.90 -6.26
N MET A 176 1.27 -6.65 -6.10
CA MET A 176 2.31 -6.02 -6.91
C MET A 176 3.64 -5.99 -6.12
N PHE A 177 4.24 -4.82 -5.89
CA PHE A 177 5.50 -4.73 -5.14
C PHE A 177 5.32 -4.62 -3.61
N SER A 178 4.12 -4.82 -3.08
CA SER A 178 3.88 -4.93 -1.62
C SER A 178 4.66 -6.10 -1.02
N ASP A 179 4.97 -6.07 0.28
CA ASP A 179 5.81 -7.14 0.86
C ASP A 179 5.14 -8.52 0.77
N GLN A 180 3.94 -8.66 1.32
CA GLN A 180 3.25 -9.96 1.38
C GLN A 180 1.78 -9.91 0.95
N TYR A 181 1.03 -8.83 1.21
CA TYR A 181 -0.42 -8.80 1.01
C TYR A 181 -0.93 -7.57 0.23
N PRO A 182 -2.11 -7.68 -0.42
CA PRO A 182 -2.76 -6.58 -1.15
C PRO A 182 -3.18 -5.41 -0.25
N PHE A 183 -3.64 -5.73 0.95
CA PHE A 183 -4.07 -4.75 1.94
C PHE A 183 -3.37 -5.04 3.26
N LEU A 184 -3.06 -3.97 3.98
CA LEU A 184 -2.61 -4.05 5.35
C LEU A 184 -3.59 -3.20 6.16
N LEU A 185 -4.38 -3.84 7.02
CA LEU A 185 -5.15 -3.14 8.05
C LEU A 185 -4.18 -2.75 9.14
N ILE A 186 -3.51 -1.62 8.95
CA ILE A 186 -2.42 -1.23 9.82
C ILE A 186 -2.97 -0.74 11.15
N SER A 187 -2.44 -1.32 12.22
CA SER A 187 -1.92 -0.52 13.31
C SER A 187 -0.37 -0.58 13.44
N GLN A 188 0.32 -1.48 12.72
CA GLN A 188 1.77 -1.70 12.80
C GLN A 188 2.67 -0.48 12.56
N VAL A 189 3.71 -0.38 13.39
CA VAL A 189 4.71 0.70 13.48
C VAL A 189 5.78 0.56 12.39
N PRO A 190 5.89 1.50 11.42
CA PRO A 190 7.12 1.64 10.68
C PRO A 190 8.23 2.10 11.63
N THR A 191 9.36 1.38 11.64
CA THR A 191 10.54 1.72 12.44
C THR A 191 11.29 2.94 11.92
N ILE A 192 10.81 3.59 10.85
CA ILE A 192 11.42 4.76 10.23
C ILE A 192 10.40 5.91 10.26
N ASN A 193 10.79 7.04 10.85
CA ASN A 193 9.98 8.24 10.87
C ASN A 193 9.83 8.78 9.44
N GLN A 194 8.59 8.90 8.97
CA GLN A 194 8.32 9.29 7.59
C GLN A 194 8.60 10.76 7.32
N GLU A 195 8.66 11.63 8.33
CA GLU A 195 8.94 13.07 8.19
C GLU A 195 10.43 13.36 7.98
N ASN A 196 11.31 12.59 8.64
CA ASN A 196 12.76 12.86 8.67
C ASN A 196 13.65 11.68 8.22
N GLY A 197 13.07 10.50 7.97
CA GLY A 197 13.81 9.31 7.50
C GLY A 197 14.71 8.65 8.55
N ILE A 198 14.60 9.02 9.82
CA ILE A 198 15.43 8.45 10.89
C ILE A 198 14.83 7.11 11.36
N ALA A 199 15.66 6.07 11.38
CA ALA A 199 15.30 4.76 11.94
C ALA A 199 15.31 4.78 13.48
N GLY A 200 14.37 4.07 14.10
CA GLY A 200 14.18 3.95 15.54
C GLY A 200 13.64 2.58 15.95
N VAL A 201 13.54 2.35 17.26
CA VAL A 201 13.31 1.03 17.87
C VAL A 201 11.82 0.77 18.22
N GLU A 202 10.93 1.73 17.91
CA GLU A 202 9.48 1.85 18.25
C GLU A 202 9.12 2.66 19.52
N PRO A 203 7.92 3.29 19.61
CA PRO A 203 7.14 3.90 18.53
C PRO A 203 7.56 5.37 18.35
N THR A 204 7.77 5.78 17.12
CA THR A 204 8.10 7.17 16.77
C THR A 204 6.99 8.11 17.27
N GLU A 205 7.32 9.26 17.86
CA GLU A 205 6.34 10.27 18.34
C GLU A 205 5.28 10.62 17.29
N THR A 206 5.65 10.52 16.02
CA THR A 206 4.77 10.62 14.85
C THR A 206 3.57 9.68 14.96
N LEU A 207 3.74 8.42 15.35
CA LEU A 207 2.67 7.42 15.45
C LEU A 207 1.72 7.65 16.64
N MET A 208 2.21 8.25 17.73
CA MET A 208 1.36 8.66 18.84
C MET A 208 0.30 9.68 18.40
N LYS A 209 0.56 10.46 17.35
CA LYS A 209 -0.38 11.45 16.81
C LYS A 209 -1.55 10.84 16.03
N PHE A 210 -1.42 9.63 15.45
CA PHE A 210 -2.44 9.08 14.55
C PHE A 210 -2.77 7.58 14.72
N ARG A 211 -2.06 6.83 15.57
CA ARG A 211 -2.26 5.38 15.80
C ARG A 211 -2.17 4.95 17.27
N SER A 212 -2.22 5.91 18.19
CA SER A 212 -2.47 5.64 19.60
C SER A 212 -3.96 5.39 19.83
N ASP A 213 -4.32 4.74 20.93
CA ASP A 213 -5.70 4.75 21.43
C ASP A 213 -6.32 6.16 21.55
N HIS A 214 -5.51 7.21 21.73
CA HIS A 214 -5.96 8.60 21.64
C HIS A 214 -6.47 8.98 20.25
N ALA A 215 -5.84 8.47 19.18
CA ALA A 215 -6.22 8.77 17.79
C ALA A 215 -7.26 7.77 17.22
N LEU A 216 -7.24 6.52 17.67
CA LEU A 216 -8.09 5.44 17.15
C LEU A 216 -9.51 5.41 17.72
N HIS A 217 -9.82 6.26 18.71
CA HIS A 217 -11.15 6.37 19.34
C HIS A 217 -11.79 5.01 19.71
N LEU A 218 -10.97 4.07 20.19
CA LEU A 218 -11.43 2.75 20.62
C LEU A 218 -12.35 2.89 21.85
N LYS A 219 -13.33 1.99 21.99
CA LYS A 219 -14.21 1.98 23.18
C LYS A 219 -13.38 1.78 24.45
N GLY A 220 -13.29 2.81 25.31
CA GLY A 220 -12.60 2.75 26.60
C GLY A 220 -11.76 4.00 26.91
N LYS A 221 -11.07 4.00 28.06
CA LYS A 221 -10.08 5.05 28.36
C LYS A 221 -8.79 4.80 27.57
N PRO A 222 -8.24 5.80 26.86
CA PRO A 222 -6.94 5.70 26.22
C PRO A 222 -5.84 5.36 27.23
N GLN A 223 -4.99 4.39 26.91
CA GLN A 223 -3.86 3.88 27.69
C GLN A 223 -2.49 4.25 27.09
N GLY A 224 -2.43 5.04 26.02
CA GLY A 224 -1.19 5.37 25.30
C GLY A 224 -0.61 4.21 24.51
N LYS A 225 -1.42 3.20 24.17
CA LYS A 225 -0.98 2.01 23.44
C LYS A 225 -1.01 2.26 21.94
N VAL A 226 0.02 1.77 21.26
CA VAL A 226 0.11 1.70 19.80
C VAL A 226 -0.26 0.29 19.37
N TYR A 227 -1.24 0.15 18.48
CA TYR A 227 -1.78 -1.15 18.06
C TYR A 227 -0.95 -1.70 16.88
N PHE A 228 -1.04 -3.00 16.51
CA PHE A 228 -0.35 -3.57 15.31
C PHE A 228 -1.31 -4.25 14.32
N GLY A 229 -1.01 -4.15 13.03
CA GLY A 229 -1.97 -4.37 11.95
C GLY A 229 -2.08 -5.79 11.44
N GLN A 230 -3.18 -6.07 10.76
CA GLN A 230 -3.51 -7.36 10.18
C GLN A 230 -3.42 -7.34 8.65
N ASN A 231 -2.87 -8.40 8.08
CA ASN A 231 -2.86 -8.61 6.64
C ASN A 231 -4.27 -8.90 6.15
N LEU A 232 -4.72 -8.19 5.12
CA LEU A 232 -6.06 -8.33 4.57
C LEU A 232 -6.03 -8.71 3.09
N VAL A 233 -7.02 -9.51 2.71
CA VAL A 233 -7.36 -9.81 1.33
C VAL A 233 -8.85 -9.51 1.10
N CYS A 234 -9.21 -9.16 -0.13
CA CYS A 234 -10.60 -8.90 -0.49
C CYS A 234 -11.21 -10.14 -1.14
N ARG A 235 -12.11 -10.84 -0.41
CA ARG A 235 -12.81 -12.04 -0.88
C ARG A 235 -13.75 -11.75 -2.04
N GLU A 236 -14.46 -10.63 -1.99
CA GLU A 236 -15.35 -10.16 -3.05
C GLU A 236 -14.60 -9.26 -4.03
N SER A 237 -13.57 -9.81 -4.68
CA SER A 237 -13.05 -9.18 -5.88
C SER A 237 -14.09 -9.36 -6.99
N LEU A 238 -14.85 -8.31 -7.27
CA LEU A 238 -15.78 -8.16 -8.40
C LEU A 238 -17.17 -8.77 -8.17
N SER A 239 -18.19 -7.91 -8.02
CA SER A 239 -19.52 -8.31 -8.46
C SER A 239 -19.45 -8.61 -9.96
N ALA A 240 -20.30 -9.51 -10.47
CA ALA A 240 -20.38 -9.88 -11.88
C ALA A 240 -20.66 -8.70 -12.85
N GLN A 241 -20.81 -7.48 -12.32
CA GLN A 241 -21.10 -6.23 -13.02
C GLN A 241 -19.92 -5.24 -13.05
N GLY A 242 -18.73 -5.64 -12.57
CA GLY A 242 -17.46 -4.99 -12.94
C GLY A 242 -17.15 -3.62 -12.33
N LYS A 243 -17.96 -3.11 -11.39
CA LYS A 243 -17.64 -1.88 -10.65
C LYS A 243 -16.92 -2.22 -9.34
N GLY A 244 -15.65 -1.82 -9.23
CA GLY A 244 -14.81 -2.11 -8.07
C GLY A 244 -15.33 -1.37 -6.83
N LYS A 245 -15.40 -2.06 -5.68
CA LYS A 245 -15.85 -1.43 -4.43
C LYS A 245 -14.90 -0.29 -4.03
N ILE A 246 -15.44 0.86 -3.64
CA ILE A 246 -14.68 1.97 -3.07
C ILE A 246 -14.80 1.93 -1.55
N VAL A 247 -13.66 2.03 -0.84
CA VAL A 247 -13.63 2.28 0.60
C VAL A 247 -13.45 3.76 0.85
N LYS A 248 -14.15 4.32 1.83
CA LYS A 248 -14.10 5.73 2.21
C LYS A 248 -13.75 5.89 3.69
N VAL A 249 -13.11 7.00 4.01
CA VAL A 249 -12.97 7.44 5.41
C VAL A 249 -14.36 7.65 6.00
N GLY A 250 -14.60 7.13 7.20
CA GLY A 250 -15.90 7.10 7.84
C GLY A 250 -16.73 5.84 7.57
N ASP A 251 -16.31 4.97 6.64
CA ASP A 251 -17.04 3.73 6.41
C ASP A 251 -17.03 2.84 7.66
N PRO A 252 -18.17 2.25 8.05
CA PRO A 252 -18.24 1.30 9.14
C PRO A 252 -17.54 -0.01 8.78
N VAL A 253 -16.85 -0.61 9.75
CA VAL A 253 -16.21 -1.92 9.64
C VAL A 253 -16.94 -2.89 10.57
N TYR A 254 -17.39 -4.01 10.02
CA TYR A 254 -18.07 -5.08 10.74
C TYR A 254 -17.18 -6.32 10.73
N VAL A 255 -17.04 -6.98 11.87
CA VAL A 255 -16.44 -8.32 11.94
C VAL A 255 -17.52 -9.33 11.65
N LEU A 256 -17.38 -10.05 10.54
CA LEU A 256 -18.35 -11.10 10.16
C LEU A 256 -18.12 -12.40 10.91
N GLU A 257 -16.86 -12.74 11.13
CA GLU A 257 -16.44 -13.99 11.73
C GLU A 257 -15.11 -13.76 12.43
N GLU A 258 -15.02 -14.23 13.67
CA GLU A 258 -13.76 -14.33 14.40
C GLU A 258 -13.29 -15.79 14.36
N VAL A 259 -12.09 -16.02 13.83
CA VAL A 259 -11.49 -17.35 13.80
C VAL A 259 -10.39 -17.49 14.85
N SER A 260 -10.14 -18.72 15.29
CA SER A 260 -9.16 -19.05 16.34
C SER A 260 -7.71 -18.97 15.91
N SER A 261 -7.42 -19.03 14.59
CA SER A 261 -6.07 -18.97 14.05
C SER A 261 -6.04 -18.36 12.65
N SER A 262 -4.86 -17.90 12.21
CA SER A 262 -4.66 -17.42 10.83
C SER A 262 -4.82 -18.51 9.77
N ALA A 263 -4.61 -19.79 10.14
CA ALA A 263 -4.83 -20.92 9.25
C ALA A 263 -6.33 -21.14 8.98
N ASP A 264 -7.16 -20.94 10.00
CA ASP A 264 -8.63 -21.04 9.88
C ASP A 264 -9.20 -19.91 9.00
N ALA A 265 -8.54 -18.73 8.98
CA ALA A 265 -8.93 -17.59 8.12
C ALA A 265 -8.60 -17.77 6.63
N ALA A 266 -7.71 -18.70 6.28
CA ALA A 266 -7.20 -18.87 4.93
C ALA A 266 -8.07 -19.77 4.03
N ILE A 267 -9.18 -20.31 4.58
CA ILE A 267 -10.09 -21.29 3.96
C ILE A 267 -11.22 -20.60 3.18
#